data_AF-A0A497SHK5-F1
#
_entry.id   AF-A0A497SHK5-F1
#
_cell.length_a   1.000
_cell.length_b   1.000
_cell.length_c   1.000
_cell.angle_alpha   90.00
_cell.angle_beta   90.00
_cell.angle_gamma   90.00
#
_symmetry.space_group_name_H-M   'P 1'
#
loop_
_entity.id
_entity.type
_entity.pdbx_description
1 polymer ?
#
loop_
_entity_poly.entity_id
_entity_poly.type
_entity_poly.pdbx_seq_one_letter_code
_entity_poly.pdbx_strand_id
1 'polypeptide(L)'
;MNKNNVFKTNIPKLDEFLNGGLRASTITMLWAIPGIDNSPFAYQTIVGRLERGDRCIYVNQSKMSNAVIDEIEHYGWNIRDYIEGGDFIFLDAYSGLINVESKERFFIKDPK
;
A
#
# COMPACT_ATOMS: atom_id res chain seq x y z
N MET A 1 -10.69 16.33 -20.08
CA MET A 1 -10.17 15.27 -19.21
C MET A 1 -9.43 14.26 -20.08
N ASN A 2 -8.11 14.14 -19.93
CA ASN A 2 -7.30 13.27 -20.79
C ASN A 2 -7.74 11.82 -20.65
N LYS A 3 -8.06 11.19 -21.78
CA LYS A 3 -8.39 9.77 -21.89
C LYS A 3 -7.09 8.97 -21.66
N ASN A 4 -7.09 8.12 -20.62
CA ASN A 4 -6.11 7.08 -20.31
C ASN A 4 -4.90 7.48 -19.44
N ASN A 5 -5.14 7.85 -18.18
CA ASN A 5 -4.08 7.78 -17.16
C ASN A 5 -4.07 6.36 -16.57
N VAL A 6 -3.16 5.51 -17.05
CA VAL A 6 -3.00 4.11 -16.62
C VAL A 6 -1.67 4.00 -15.87
N PHE A 7 -1.68 3.29 -14.75
CA PHE A 7 -0.54 3.11 -13.86
C PHE A 7 -0.12 1.64 -13.84
N LYS A 8 1.16 1.38 -14.07
CA LYS A 8 1.71 0.02 -13.99
C LYS A 8 1.63 -0.51 -12.56
N THR A 9 1.28 -1.78 -12.43
CA THR A 9 1.41 -2.57 -11.20
C THR A 9 2.87 -3.00 -10.95
N ASN A 10 3.70 -2.88 -11.99
CA ASN A 10 5.07 -3.39 -12.07
C ASN A 10 5.15 -4.92 -12.06
N ILE A 11 4.03 -5.62 -12.20
CA ILE A 11 3.96 -7.06 -12.42
C ILE A 11 3.71 -7.24 -13.94
N PRO A 12 4.73 -7.55 -14.76
CA PRO A 12 4.62 -7.42 -16.22
C PRO A 12 3.45 -8.20 -16.82
N LYS A 13 3.22 -9.43 -16.33
CA LYS A 13 2.13 -10.26 -16.83
C LYS A 13 0.76 -9.73 -16.43
N LEU A 14 0.63 -9.12 -15.25
CA LEU A 14 -0.62 -8.50 -14.82
C LEU A 14 -0.89 -7.21 -15.61
N ASP A 15 0.14 -6.39 -15.86
CA ASP A 15 0.02 -5.19 -16.69
C ASP A 15 -0.45 -5.54 -18.11
N GLU A 16 0.04 -6.65 -18.68
CA GLU A 16 -0.46 -7.19 -19.96
C GLU A 16 -1.95 -7.52 -19.90
N PHE A 17 -2.38 -8.29 -18.88
CA PHE A 17 -3.79 -8.65 -18.70
C PHE A 17 -4.71 -7.44 -18.46
N LEU A 18 -4.18 -6.36 -17.88
CA LEU A 18 -4.90 -5.14 -17.59
C LEU A 18 -4.82 -4.08 -18.71
N ASN A 19 -4.24 -4.42 -19.87
CA ASN A 19 -4.02 -3.49 -20.98
C ASN A 19 -3.19 -2.26 -20.59
N GLY A 20 -2.10 -2.48 -19.85
CA GLY A 20 -1.13 -1.46 -19.45
C GLY A 20 -1.12 -1.13 -17.95
N GLY A 21 -2.05 -1.68 -17.16
CA GLY A 21 -2.10 -1.54 -15.70
C GLY A 21 -3.43 -1.02 -15.15
N LEU A 22 -3.39 -0.44 -13.95
CA LEU A 22 -4.55 0.10 -13.23
C LEU A 22 -5.01 1.44 -13.79
N ARG A 23 -6.31 1.68 -13.83
CA ARG A 23 -6.87 2.95 -14.32
C ARG A 23 -6.93 3.99 -13.19
N ALA A 24 -6.50 5.21 -13.46
CA ALA A 24 -6.67 6.32 -12.53
C ALA A 24 -8.15 6.58 -12.23
N SER A 25 -8.41 7.14 -11.04
CA SER A 25 -9.76 7.50 -10.58
C SER A 25 -10.73 6.31 -10.53
N THR A 26 -10.20 5.12 -10.24
CA THR A 26 -10.99 3.91 -10.01
C THR A 26 -10.64 3.27 -8.67
N ILE A 27 -11.53 2.42 -8.17
CA ILE A 27 -11.25 1.54 -7.05
C ILE A 27 -10.87 0.18 -7.62
N THR A 28 -9.73 -0.34 -7.20
CA THR A 28 -9.29 -1.70 -7.50
C THR A 28 -9.32 -2.53 -6.22
N MET A 29 -9.91 -3.72 -6.30
CA MET A 29 -9.95 -4.67 -5.20
C MET A 29 -9.08 -5.88 -5.56
N LEU A 30 -8.11 -6.17 -4.70
CA LEU A 30 -7.40 -7.44 -4.72
C LEU A 30 -8.13 -8.41 -3.80
N TRP A 31 -8.61 -9.51 -4.34
CA TRP A 31 -9.33 -10.53 -3.59
C TRP A 31 -8.64 -11.88 -3.76
N ALA A 32 -8.49 -12.60 -2.65
CA ALA A 32 -7.89 -13.93 -2.61
C ALA A 32 -8.62 -14.79 -1.57
N ILE A 33 -8.51 -16.11 -1.72
CA ILE A 33 -9.05 -17.06 -0.73
C ILE A 33 -8.19 -17.03 0.55
N PRO A 34 -8.77 -17.38 1.72
CA PRO A 34 -8.03 -17.43 2.98
C PRO A 34 -6.75 -18.28 2.87
N GLY A 35 -5.65 -17.77 3.44
CA GLY A 35 -4.34 -18.41 3.38
C GLY A 35 -3.49 -18.03 2.16
N ILE A 36 -4.05 -17.30 1.18
CA ILE A 36 -3.27 -16.69 0.10
C ILE A 36 -3.04 -15.21 0.43
N ASP A 37 -1.76 -14.82 0.43
CA ASP A 37 -1.39 -13.42 0.60
C ASP A 37 -1.36 -12.67 -0.74
N ASN A 38 -2.16 -11.61 -0.83
CA ASN A 38 -2.19 -10.70 -1.98
C ASN A 38 -1.51 -9.36 -1.71
N SER A 39 -1.08 -9.12 -0.46
CA SER A 39 -0.39 -7.89 -0.05
C SER A 39 0.85 -7.58 -0.91
N PRO A 40 1.67 -8.57 -1.35
CA PRO A 40 2.83 -8.30 -2.20
C PRO A 40 2.47 -7.62 -3.53
N PHE A 41 1.28 -7.90 -4.10
CA PHE A 41 0.81 -7.23 -5.31
C PHE A 41 0.54 -5.74 -5.06
N ALA A 42 -0.04 -5.42 -3.90
CA ALA A 42 -0.26 -4.04 -3.48
C ALA A 42 1.08 -3.34 -3.20
N TYR A 43 1.99 -3.99 -2.47
CA TYR A 43 3.30 -3.43 -2.12
C TYR A 43 4.13 -3.09 -3.36
N GLN A 44 4.26 -4.02 -4.31
CA GLN A 44 4.98 -3.78 -5.56
C GLN A 44 4.39 -2.64 -6.39
N THR A 45 3.05 -2.55 -6.41
CA THR A 45 2.36 -1.45 -7.07
C THR A 45 2.69 -0.14 -6.38
N ILE A 46 2.54 -0.06 -5.05
CA ILE A 46 2.79 1.14 -4.26
C ILE A 46 4.24 1.61 -4.42
N VAL A 47 5.23 0.73 -4.20
CA VAL A 47 6.65 1.08 -4.28
C VAL A 47 6.98 1.66 -5.65
N GLY A 48 6.57 1.02 -6.74
CA GLY A 48 6.88 1.57 -8.06
C GLY A 48 6.02 2.77 -8.47
N ARG A 49 4.96 3.12 -7.71
CA ARG A 49 4.34 4.45 -7.78
C ARG A 49 5.19 5.49 -7.05
N LEU A 50 5.68 5.17 -5.85
CA LEU A 50 6.57 6.04 -5.08
C LEU A 50 7.86 6.37 -5.86
N GLU A 51 8.45 5.37 -6.53
CA GLU A 51 9.62 5.57 -7.42
C GLU A 51 9.36 6.55 -8.57
N ARG A 52 8.09 6.79 -8.92
CA ARG A 52 7.66 7.75 -9.95
C ARG A 52 7.26 9.10 -9.37
N GLY A 53 7.46 9.31 -8.07
CA GLY A 53 7.14 10.55 -7.35
C GLY A 53 5.68 10.68 -6.91
N ASP A 54 4.91 9.59 -6.93
CA ASP A 54 3.58 9.59 -6.33
C ASP A 54 3.68 9.58 -4.80
N ARG A 55 2.58 9.95 -4.14
CA ARG A 55 2.41 9.83 -2.70
C ARG A 55 1.37 8.78 -2.36
N CYS A 56 1.57 8.09 -1.23
CA CYS A 56 0.71 7.01 -0.78
C CYS A 56 0.27 7.21 0.67
N ILE A 57 -1.02 6.98 0.92
CA ILE A 57 -1.55 6.78 2.27
C ILE A 57 -1.87 5.30 2.39
N TYR A 58 -1.22 4.62 3.33
CA TYR A 58 -1.49 3.23 3.64
C TYR A 58 -2.34 3.13 4.90
N VAL A 59 -3.56 2.62 4.75
CA VAL A 59 -4.49 2.42 5.87
C VAL A 59 -4.36 0.98 6.36
N ASN A 60 -3.69 0.76 7.50
CA ASN A 60 -3.53 -0.56 8.07
C ASN A 60 -4.71 -0.89 9.01
N GLN A 61 -5.45 -1.97 8.69
CA GLN A 61 -6.58 -2.44 9.49
C GLN A 61 -6.40 -3.85 10.08
N SER A 62 -5.33 -4.55 9.71
CA SER A 62 -5.12 -5.96 10.09
C SER A 62 -3.77 -6.24 10.75
N LYS A 63 -2.84 -5.28 10.73
CA LYS A 63 -1.49 -5.42 11.26
C LYS A 63 -0.90 -4.06 11.65
N MET A 64 0.09 -4.09 12.53
CA MET A 64 0.86 -2.91 12.93
C MET A 64 1.73 -2.42 11.77
N SER A 65 1.98 -1.12 11.69
CA SER A 65 2.76 -0.50 10.62
C SER A 65 4.17 -1.08 10.49
N ASN A 66 4.84 -1.40 11.58
CA ASN A 66 6.16 -2.03 11.55
C ASN A 66 6.16 -3.39 10.84
N ALA A 67 5.12 -4.20 11.03
CA ALA A 67 5.00 -5.47 10.33
C ALA A 67 4.83 -5.27 8.81
N VAL A 68 4.09 -4.24 8.39
CA VAL A 68 3.98 -3.87 6.97
C VAL A 68 5.33 -3.42 6.41
N ILE A 69 6.09 -2.61 7.15
CA ILE A 69 7.44 -2.18 6.77
C ILE A 69 8.34 -3.40 6.58
N ASP A 70 8.40 -4.27 7.58
CA ASP A 70 9.26 -5.46 7.57
C ASP A 70 8.90 -6.40 6.39
N GLU A 71 7.61 -6.55 6.06
CA GLU A 71 7.17 -7.32 4.90
C GLU A 71 7.62 -6.69 3.56
N ILE A 72 7.46 -5.37 3.40
CA ILE A 72 7.88 -4.68 2.17
C ILE A 72 9.40 -4.80 1.98
N GLU A 73 10.16 -4.61 3.06
CA GLU A 73 11.62 -4.75 3.06
C GLU A 73 12.07 -6.20 2.82
N HIS A 74 11.30 -7.19 3.31
CA HIS A 74 11.56 -8.61 3.05
C HIS A 74 11.52 -8.95 1.55
N TYR A 75 10.66 -8.28 0.77
CA TYR A 75 10.63 -8.39 -0.69
C TYR A 75 11.74 -7.61 -1.41
N GLY A 76 12.59 -6.89 -0.67
CA GLY A 76 13.75 -6.16 -1.20
C GLY A 76 13.45 -4.71 -1.61
N TRP A 77 12.29 -4.17 -1.26
CA TRP A 77 11.93 -2.78 -1.55
C TRP A 77 12.24 -1.87 -0.36
N ASN A 78 12.94 -0.76 -0.60
CA ASN A 78 13.09 0.28 0.41
C ASN A 78 11.78 1.07 0.50
N ILE A 79 11.15 1.05 1.68
CA ILE A 79 10.00 1.89 2.00
C ILE A 79 10.34 3.02 2.99
N ARG A 80 11.42 2.87 3.77
CA ARG A 80 11.80 3.80 4.84
C ARG A 80 12.13 5.17 4.32
N ASP A 81 12.83 5.27 3.19
CA ASP A 81 13.19 6.56 2.59
C ASP A 81 11.93 7.38 2.24
N TYR A 82 10.87 6.70 1.77
CA TYR A 82 9.59 7.34 1.45
C TYR A 82 8.79 7.72 2.69
N ILE A 83 8.92 6.96 3.78
CA ILE A 83 8.33 7.30 5.09
C ILE A 83 9.01 8.54 5.67
N GLU A 84 10.35 8.56 5.68
CA GLU A 84 11.15 9.67 6.17
C GLU A 84 10.94 10.94 5.34
N GLY A 85 10.83 10.80 4.01
CA GLY A 85 10.50 11.89 3.08
C GLY A 85 9.05 12.36 3.16
N GLY A 86 8.16 11.59 3.80
CA GLY A 86 6.74 11.90 3.94
C GLY A 86 5.89 11.63 2.68
N ASP A 87 6.44 10.93 1.68
CA ASP A 87 5.71 10.52 0.48
C ASP A 87 4.91 9.23 0.70
N PHE A 88 5.25 8.43 1.69
CA PHE A 88 4.43 7.33 2.20
C PHE A 88 4.08 7.58 3.67
N ILE A 89 2.79 7.56 4.01
CA ILE A 89 2.34 7.69 5.40
C ILE A 89 1.38 6.57 5.79
N PHE A 90 1.50 6.12 7.04
CA PHE A 90 0.52 5.23 7.64
C PHE A 90 -0.66 6.03 8.23
N LEU A 91 -1.86 5.48 8.05
CA LEU A 91 -3.03 5.77 8.86
C LEU A 91 -3.35 4.53 9.68
N ASP A 92 -2.95 4.57 10.95
CA ASP A 92 -3.07 3.43 11.85
C ASP A 92 -4.48 3.27 12.40
N ALA A 93 -5.23 2.36 11.77
CA ALA A 93 -6.56 1.94 12.19
C ALA A 93 -6.55 0.61 12.96
N TYR A 94 -5.38 0.02 13.19
CA TYR A 94 -5.26 -1.30 13.83
C TYR A 94 -4.88 -1.20 15.31
N SER A 95 -3.94 -0.34 15.70
CA SER A 95 -3.45 -0.31 17.09
C SER A 95 -4.55 0.01 18.11
N GLY A 96 -5.44 0.98 17.81
CA GLY A 96 -6.59 1.30 18.64
C GLY A 96 -7.57 0.13 18.79
N LEU A 97 -7.73 -0.70 17.75
CA LEU A 97 -8.61 -1.88 17.77
C LEU A 97 -8.15 -2.92 18.79
N ILE A 98 -6.84 -3.06 18.97
CA ILE A 98 -6.23 -4.02 19.90
C ILE A 98 -5.82 -3.40 21.25
N ASN A 99 -6.23 -2.15 21.52
CA ASN A 99 -5.87 -1.39 22.73
C ASN A 99 -4.35 -1.22 22.93
N VAL A 100 -3.62 -0.99 21.85
CA VAL A 100 -2.19 -0.67 21.87
C VAL A 100 -1.99 0.77 21.41
N GLU A 101 -1.00 1.45 22.00
CA GLU A 101 -0.63 2.81 21.58
C GLU A 101 0.01 2.79 20.19
N SER A 102 -0.49 3.64 19.29
CA SER A 102 0.10 3.80 17.96
C SER A 102 1.39 4.62 18.04
N LYS A 103 2.39 4.21 17.26
CA LYS A 103 3.61 5.00 17.04
C LYS A 103 3.50 5.92 15.82
N GLU A 104 2.42 5.82 15.06
CA GLU A 104 2.22 6.59 13.84
C GLU A 104 1.68 7.98 14.13
N ARG A 105 2.00 8.93 13.24
CA ARG A 105 1.51 10.31 13.33
C ARG A 105 -0.02 10.39 13.20
N PHE A 106 -0.60 9.55 12.34
CA PHE A 106 -2.04 9.50 12.08
C PHE A 106 -2.57 8.15 12.53
N PHE A 107 -3.51 8.16 13.49
CA PHE A 107 -4.07 6.95 14.06
C PHE A 107 -5.49 7.14 14.55
N ILE A 108 -6.24 6.04 14.62
CA ILE A 108 -7.61 5.98 15.14
C ILE A 108 -7.57 5.44 16.57
N LYS A 109 -7.94 6.29 17.54
CA LYS A 109 -7.94 5.94 18.98
C LYS A 109 -9.02 4.93 19.35
N ASP A 110 -10.23 5.15 18.86
CA ASP A 110 -11.38 4.29 19.11
C ASP A 110 -12.05 4.02 17.75
N PRO A 111 -11.76 2.87 17.11
CA PRO A 111 -12.31 2.53 15.79
C PRO A 111 -13.75 2.00 15.83
N LYS A 112 -14.46 2.15 16.96
CA LYS A 112 -15.86 1.73 17.15
C LYS A 112 -16.87 2.65 16.47
#